data_AF-A0A6F9A8D1-F1
#
_entry.id   AF-A0A6F9A8D1-F1
#
_cell.length_a   1.000
_cell.length_b   1.000
_cell.length_c   1.000
_cell.angle_alpha   90.00
_cell.angle_beta   90.00
_cell.angle_gamma   90.00
#
_symmetry.space_group_name_H-M   'P 1'
#
loop_
_entity.id
_entity.type
_entity.pdbx_description
1 polymer ?
#
loop_
_entity_poly.entity_id
_entity_poly.type
_entity_poly.pdbx_seq_one_letter_code
_entity_poly.pdbx_strand_id
1 'polypeptide(L)'
;MNADLALHLPIEACLKPPLFLLLLLLLHIAPYATVFLSKPLGGICPSSRGVLLWLYCTIVLSVSAPSLSMAVQLVVALLALASLSAASAPDCKELVKPLVLEDHTELYGKWVYVMGSADHLFFQNALGTLKSSWIDLSATSDHKVVTLRWGDRIDGKCVVGKTHATISGTTSTVHIHLSEHKGQYLETCPNCLLWSDTSRNGDITGRYLLLFTRTGKMDPTYLDTYKKQAECLNFPEKHQTYDGKTGQGFSLLLLLLIFYRC
;
A
#
# COMPACT_ATOMS: atom_id res chain seq x y z
N MET A 1 33.91 39.05 38.15
CA MET A 1 34.93 38.43 37.27
C MET A 1 34.44 37.02 36.96
N ASN A 2 34.30 36.77 35.67
CA ASN A 2 33.76 35.57 35.03
C ASN A 2 34.58 34.30 35.36
N ALA A 3 33.91 33.14 35.30
CA ALA A 3 34.28 32.05 34.39
C ALA A 3 33.17 30.98 34.33
N ASP A 4 32.81 30.64 33.08
CA ASP A 4 31.98 29.53 32.61
C ASP A 4 32.38 28.13 33.14
N LEU A 5 31.42 27.20 33.24
CA LEU A 5 31.33 26.06 32.30
C LEU A 5 30.05 25.23 32.52
N ALA A 6 29.41 24.91 31.39
CA ALA A 6 28.19 24.13 31.23
C ALA A 6 28.25 22.71 31.83
N LEU A 7 27.09 22.17 32.22
CA LEU A 7 26.68 20.84 31.76
C LEU A 7 25.16 20.68 31.84
N HIS A 8 24.55 20.81 30.66
CA HIS A 8 23.25 20.25 30.31
C HIS A 8 23.21 18.73 30.56
N LEU A 9 22.05 18.24 31.04
CA LEU A 9 21.51 16.87 30.89
C LEU A 9 22.27 15.72 31.61
N PRO A 10 21.53 14.83 32.32
CA PRO A 10 21.00 13.65 31.63
C PRO A 10 19.70 13.10 32.27
N ILE A 11 18.53 13.51 31.77
CA ILE A 11 17.28 12.76 31.97
C ILE A 11 16.78 12.19 30.65
N GLU A 12 17.12 12.83 29.51
CA GLU A 12 16.84 12.32 28.17
C GLU A 12 17.56 11.00 27.83
N ALA A 13 18.66 10.67 28.53
CA ALA A 13 19.48 9.52 28.18
C ALA A 13 18.97 8.15 28.69
N CYS A 14 17.89 8.11 29.50
CA CYS A 14 17.44 6.85 30.13
C CYS A 14 16.01 6.41 29.80
N LEU A 15 15.17 7.26 29.19
CA LEU A 15 13.79 6.90 28.85
C LEU A 15 13.63 6.72 27.35
N LYS A 16 13.13 5.55 26.92
CA LYS A 16 12.69 5.34 25.54
C LYS A 16 11.55 6.33 25.20
N PRO A 17 11.49 6.83 23.95
CA PRO A 17 10.55 7.88 23.52
C PRO A 17 9.07 7.69 23.93
N PRO A 18 8.46 6.48 23.91
CA PRO A 18 7.07 6.32 24.35
C PRO A 18 6.88 6.53 25.86
N LEU A 19 7.90 6.30 26.70
CA LEU A 19 7.83 6.51 28.14
C LEU A 19 7.92 8.00 28.50
N PHE A 20 8.65 8.78 27.71
CA PHE A 20 8.79 10.23 27.92
C PHE A 20 7.48 10.97 27.62
N LEU A 21 6.77 10.58 26.57
CA LEU A 21 5.43 11.10 26.27
C LEU A 21 4.43 10.77 27.38
N LEU A 22 4.48 9.54 27.92
CA LEU A 22 3.60 9.12 29.01
C LEU A 22 3.82 9.95 30.28
N LEU A 23 5.08 10.27 30.60
CA LEU A 23 5.44 11.12 31.73
C LEU A 23 4.95 12.56 31.57
N LEU A 24 5.09 13.12 30.36
CA LEU A 24 4.59 14.46 30.02
C LEU A 24 3.05 14.54 30.09
N LEU A 25 2.36 13.51 29.61
CA LEU A 25 0.91 13.37 29.73
C LEU A 25 0.47 13.32 31.20
N LEU A 26 1.17 12.55 32.04
CA LEU A 26 0.87 12.47 33.47
C LEU A 26 1.08 13.82 34.20
N LEU A 27 2.11 14.58 33.83
CA LEU A 27 2.37 15.93 34.35
C LEU A 27 1.31 16.96 33.92
N HIS A 28 0.71 16.78 32.74
CA HIS A 28 -0.36 17.67 32.25
C HIS A 28 -1.72 17.40 32.91
N ILE A 29 -2.00 16.16 33.32
CA ILE A 29 -3.31 15.76 33.87
C ILE A 29 -3.44 16.13 35.36
N ALA A 30 -2.34 16.36 36.08
CA ALA A 30 -2.35 16.65 37.52
C ALA A 30 -1.43 17.83 37.90
N PRO A 31 -1.83 19.10 37.65
CA PRO A 31 -1.00 20.27 37.95
C PRO A 31 -0.77 20.52 39.45
N TYR A 32 -1.43 19.76 40.33
CA TYR A 32 -1.29 19.86 41.80
C TYR A 32 -0.48 18.71 42.43
N ALA A 33 0.07 17.79 41.62
CA ALA A 33 0.97 16.78 42.15
C ALA A 33 2.33 17.43 42.45
N THR A 34 2.58 17.76 43.72
CA THR A 34 3.92 18.10 44.21
C THR A 34 4.80 16.85 44.07
N VAL A 35 5.48 16.72 42.93
CA VAL A 35 6.51 15.71 42.73
C VAL A 35 7.70 16.08 43.60
N PHE A 36 7.77 15.54 44.82
CA PHE A 36 8.97 15.58 45.63
C PHE A 36 10.02 14.67 44.99
N LEU A 37 10.86 15.25 44.13
CA LEU A 37 12.12 14.65 43.69
C LEU A 37 13.14 14.81 44.82
N SER A 38 13.12 13.91 45.80
CA SER A 38 14.26 13.75 46.71
C SER A 38 15.40 13.12 45.92
N LYS A 39 16.50 13.88 45.77
CA LYS A 39 17.75 13.40 45.16
C LYS A 39 18.19 12.11 45.87
N PRO A 40 18.53 11.03 45.14
CA PRO A 40 19.31 9.96 45.73
C PRO A 40 20.70 10.52 46.05
N LEU A 41 21.08 10.48 47.33
CA LEU A 41 22.45 10.69 47.75
C LEU A 41 23.27 9.50 47.22
N GLY A 42 24.08 9.74 46.20
CA GLY A 42 25.01 8.77 45.61
C GLY A 42 24.67 8.46 44.15
N GLY A 43 25.53 8.93 43.23
CA GLY A 43 25.38 8.79 41.79
C GLY A 43 25.56 7.36 41.27
N ILE A 44 24.60 6.48 41.54
CA ILE A 44 24.52 5.14 40.95
C ILE A 44 23.10 4.96 40.39
N CYS A 45 22.99 4.55 39.11
CA CYS A 45 21.71 4.18 38.52
C CYS A 45 21.07 3.04 39.33
N PRO A 46 19.85 3.19 39.87
CA PRO A 46 19.19 2.09 40.57
C PRO A 46 18.78 1.00 39.59
N SER A 47 18.86 -0.26 40.00
CA SER A 47 18.37 -1.38 39.20
C SER A 47 16.87 -1.24 38.92
N SER A 48 16.40 -1.82 37.81
CA SER A 48 15.00 -1.74 37.34
C SER A 48 13.97 -2.06 38.43
N ARG A 49 14.33 -2.89 39.43
CA ARG A 49 13.45 -3.22 40.57
C ARG A 49 13.23 -2.06 41.55
N GLY A 50 14.22 -1.17 41.74
CA GLY A 50 14.11 -0.02 42.65
C GLY A 50 13.18 1.08 42.13
N VAL A 51 13.19 1.32 40.81
CA VAL A 51 12.31 2.28 40.14
C VAL A 51 10.86 1.79 40.16
N LEU A 52 10.64 0.48 39.95
CA LEU A 52 9.32 -0.12 40.02
C LEU A 52 8.71 -0.06 41.42
N LEU A 53 9.48 -0.32 42.48
CA LEU A 53 8.99 -0.19 43.86
C LEU A 53 8.64 1.26 44.22
N TRP A 54 9.43 2.23 43.74
CA TRP A 54 9.21 3.65 44.01
C TRP A 54 7.95 4.18 43.30
N LEU A 55 7.74 3.77 42.04
CA LEU A 55 6.50 4.01 41.29
C LEU A 55 5.30 3.33 41.94
N TYR A 56 5.44 2.09 42.42
CA TYR A 56 4.36 1.40 43.13
C TYR A 56 3.94 2.14 44.40
N CYS A 57 4.90 2.64 45.18
CA CYS A 57 4.61 3.31 46.45
C CYS A 57 3.93 4.68 46.25
N THR A 58 4.32 5.42 45.20
CA THR A 58 3.67 6.68 44.81
C THR A 58 2.29 6.47 44.21
N ILE A 59 2.09 5.40 43.44
CA ILE A 59 0.75 5.01 42.95
C ILE A 59 -0.17 4.67 44.12
N VAL A 60 0.29 3.87 45.09
CA VAL A 60 -0.51 3.45 46.26
C VAL A 60 -0.91 4.64 47.16
N LEU A 61 -0.04 5.66 47.31
CA LEU A 61 -0.36 6.86 48.10
C LEU A 61 -1.41 7.78 47.44
N SER A 62 -1.68 7.63 46.15
CA SER A 62 -2.69 8.42 45.42
C SER A 62 -4.11 7.81 45.43
N VAL A 63 -4.28 6.62 46.03
CA VAL A 63 -5.54 5.83 45.99
C VAL A 63 -6.63 6.38 46.94
N SER A 64 -6.37 7.43 47.73
CA SER A 64 -7.34 7.99 48.69
C SER A 64 -8.23 9.12 48.15
N ALA A 65 -8.36 9.29 46.83
CA ALA A 65 -9.24 10.30 46.23
C ALA A 65 -10.25 9.69 45.23
N PRO A 66 -11.57 9.90 45.41
CA PRO A 66 -12.62 9.34 44.54
C PRO A 66 -12.60 9.85 43.09
N SER A 67 -11.76 10.85 42.76
CA SER A 67 -11.55 11.36 41.40
C SER A 67 -10.66 10.46 40.52
N LEU A 68 -9.88 9.55 41.11
CA LEU A 68 -8.95 8.68 40.37
C LEU A 68 -9.68 7.56 39.61
N SER A 69 -10.86 7.14 40.08
CA SER A 69 -11.63 6.03 39.49
C SER A 69 -12.11 6.35 38.07
N MET A 70 -12.57 7.59 37.83
CA MET A 70 -13.02 8.03 36.50
C MET A 70 -11.87 8.14 35.49
N ALA A 71 -10.70 8.63 35.94
CA ALA A 71 -9.53 8.79 35.08
C ALA A 71 -8.95 7.43 34.66
N VAL A 72 -8.91 6.46 35.58
CA VAL A 72 -8.45 5.09 35.28
C VAL A 72 -9.38 4.41 34.27
N GLN A 73 -10.69 4.53 34.43
CA GLN A 73 -11.65 3.97 33.47
C GLN A 73 -11.52 4.61 32.08
N LEU A 74 -11.29 5.92 32.01
CA LEU A 74 -11.10 6.62 30.73
C LEU A 74 -9.82 6.17 30.01
N VAL A 75 -8.71 6.01 30.75
CA VAL A 75 -7.44 5.53 30.19
C VAL A 75 -7.56 4.09 29.70
N VAL A 76 -8.24 3.21 30.45
CA VAL A 76 -8.51 1.83 30.04
C VAL A 76 -9.40 1.80 28.80
N ALA A 77 -10.42 2.64 28.73
CA ALA A 77 -11.28 2.75 27.55
C ALA A 77 -10.51 3.25 26.32
N LEU A 78 -9.64 4.25 26.48
CA LEU A 78 -8.79 4.78 25.39
C LEU A 78 -7.75 3.75 24.91
N LEU A 79 -7.16 2.98 25.83
CA LEU A 79 -6.25 1.88 25.49
C LEU A 79 -6.99 0.75 24.77
N ALA A 80 -8.20 0.41 25.21
CA ALA A 80 -9.04 -0.57 24.54
C ALA A 80 -9.43 -0.11 23.12
N LEU A 81 -9.83 1.16 22.96
CA LEU A 81 -10.11 1.77 21.66
C LEU A 81 -8.88 1.82 20.75
N ALA A 82 -7.70 2.16 21.29
CA ALA A 82 -6.45 2.15 20.54
C ALA A 82 -6.06 0.72 20.11
N SER A 83 -6.31 -0.29 20.95
CA SER A 83 -6.06 -1.70 20.61
C SER A 83 -7.04 -2.24 19.56
N LEU A 84 -8.30 -1.78 19.55
CA LEU A 84 -9.29 -2.11 18.52
C LEU A 84 -9.00 -1.40 17.19
N SER A 85 -8.40 -0.21 17.25
CA SER A 85 -7.99 0.57 16.08
C SER A 85 -6.67 0.07 15.48
N ALA A 86 -5.92 -0.76 16.21
CA ALA A 86 -4.77 -1.48 15.72
C ALA A 86 -5.20 -2.73 14.95
N ALA A 87 -6.13 -2.58 14.00
CA ALA A 87 -6.19 -3.51 12.89
C ALA A 87 -4.86 -3.36 12.15
N SER A 88 -3.94 -4.31 12.34
CA SER A 88 -2.69 -4.33 11.59
C SER A 88 -3.03 -4.21 10.11
N ALA A 89 -2.39 -3.29 9.40
CA ALA A 89 -2.48 -3.25 7.96
C ALA A 89 -2.24 -4.68 7.44
N PRO A 90 -3.07 -5.19 6.51
CA PRO A 90 -2.93 -6.56 6.04
C PRO A 90 -1.51 -6.78 5.55
N ASP A 91 -0.92 -7.91 5.93
CA ASP A 91 0.44 -8.27 5.55
C ASP A 91 0.53 -8.25 4.01
N CYS A 92 1.60 -7.68 3.46
CA CYS A 92 1.77 -7.61 2.00
C CYS A 92 1.69 -8.99 1.35
N LYS A 93 2.06 -10.05 2.08
CA LYS A 93 1.92 -11.44 1.66
C LYS A 93 0.46 -11.83 1.35
N GLU A 94 -0.49 -11.33 2.12
CA GLU A 94 -1.92 -11.58 1.91
C GLU A 94 -2.45 -10.72 0.76
N LEU A 95 -2.03 -9.45 0.70
CA LEU A 95 -2.47 -8.52 -0.36
C LEU A 95 -2.00 -8.92 -1.76
N VAL A 96 -0.80 -9.48 -1.91
CA VAL A 96 -0.25 -9.87 -3.23
C VAL A 96 -0.45 -11.35 -3.54
N LYS A 97 -1.46 -11.96 -2.92
CA LYS A 97 -1.79 -13.37 -3.13
C LYS A 97 -2.16 -13.63 -4.60
N PRO A 98 -1.50 -14.60 -5.26
CA PRO A 98 -1.85 -14.99 -6.62
C PRO A 98 -3.29 -15.49 -6.71
N LEU A 99 -3.99 -15.11 -7.77
CA LEU A 99 -5.30 -15.66 -8.11
C LEU A 99 -5.13 -17.10 -8.58
N VAL A 100 -5.44 -18.05 -7.72
CA VAL A 100 -5.43 -19.48 -8.05
C VAL A 100 -6.78 -19.84 -8.67
N LEU A 101 -6.74 -20.30 -9.91
CA LEU A 101 -7.93 -20.69 -10.66
C LEU A 101 -7.94 -22.21 -10.82
N GLU A 102 -9.08 -22.84 -10.54
CA GLU A 102 -9.25 -24.29 -10.76
C GLU A 102 -9.23 -24.61 -12.27
N ASP A 103 -9.82 -23.73 -13.08
CA ASP A 103 -9.68 -23.69 -14.53
C ASP A 103 -9.65 -22.23 -15.04
N HIS A 104 -9.31 -22.02 -16.30
CA HIS A 104 -9.21 -20.66 -16.85
C HIS A 104 -10.56 -20.03 -17.22
N THR A 105 -11.70 -20.64 -16.89
CA THR A 105 -13.01 -20.16 -17.33
C THR A 105 -13.40 -18.83 -16.70
N GLU A 106 -12.99 -18.58 -15.46
CA GLU A 106 -13.24 -17.32 -14.76
C GLU A 106 -12.55 -16.13 -15.44
N LEU A 107 -11.45 -16.37 -16.15
CA LEU A 107 -10.75 -15.35 -16.92
C LEU A 107 -11.48 -14.99 -18.22
N TYR A 108 -12.32 -15.88 -18.75
CA TYR A 108 -12.91 -15.68 -20.07
C TYR A 108 -13.91 -14.53 -20.13
N GLY A 109 -14.12 -14.06 -21.36
CA GLY A 109 -14.96 -12.94 -21.70
C GLY A 109 -14.24 -11.60 -21.64
N LYS A 110 -15.05 -10.55 -21.72
CA LYS A 110 -14.59 -9.17 -21.82
C LYS A 110 -14.26 -8.57 -20.46
N TRP A 111 -13.17 -7.81 -20.43
CA TRP A 111 -12.69 -7.01 -19.31
C TRP A 111 -12.33 -5.62 -19.81
N VAL A 112 -12.64 -4.60 -19.02
CA VAL A 112 -12.42 -3.19 -19.36
C VAL A 112 -11.47 -2.59 -18.34
N TYR A 113 -10.44 -1.92 -18.83
CA TYR A 113 -9.39 -1.32 -18.02
C TYR A 113 -9.94 -0.17 -17.17
N VAL A 114 -9.48 -0.10 -15.92
CA VAL A 114 -9.97 0.88 -14.93
C VAL A 114 -8.84 1.69 -14.31
N MET A 115 -7.74 1.03 -13.94
CA MET A 115 -6.65 1.68 -13.23
C MET A 115 -5.34 0.95 -13.52
N GLY A 116 -4.23 1.69 -13.51
CA GLY A 116 -2.93 1.10 -13.74
C GLY A 116 -1.77 1.89 -13.17
N SER A 117 -0.64 1.21 -13.01
CA SER A 117 0.60 1.77 -12.47
C SER A 117 1.79 1.18 -13.19
N ALA A 118 2.86 1.97 -13.34
CA ALA A 118 4.10 1.51 -13.95
C ALA A 118 5.30 2.03 -13.17
N ASP A 119 6.36 1.23 -13.08
CA ASP A 119 7.55 1.56 -12.29
C ASP A 119 8.63 2.33 -13.06
N HIS A 120 8.54 2.36 -14.39
CA HIS A 120 9.53 3.00 -15.25
C HIS A 120 8.89 4.09 -16.13
N LEU A 121 9.57 5.24 -16.26
CA LEU A 121 9.04 6.47 -16.87
C LEU A 121 8.44 6.28 -18.26
N PHE A 122 9.11 5.47 -19.09
CA PHE A 122 8.62 5.10 -20.42
C PHE A 122 7.22 4.49 -20.39
N PHE A 123 7.00 3.53 -19.48
CA PHE A 123 5.74 2.82 -19.33
C PHE A 123 4.69 3.67 -18.62
N GLN A 124 5.11 4.56 -17.71
CA GLN A 124 4.21 5.57 -17.12
C GLN A 124 3.67 6.54 -18.17
N ASN A 125 4.54 7.02 -19.08
CA ASN A 125 4.13 7.88 -20.18
C ASN A 125 3.20 7.14 -21.15
N ALA A 126 3.50 5.86 -21.44
CA ALA A 126 2.62 5.03 -22.27
C ALA A 126 1.22 4.90 -21.66
N LEU A 127 1.11 4.55 -20.37
CA LEU A 127 -0.19 4.53 -19.67
C LEU A 127 -0.89 5.89 -19.68
N GLY A 128 -0.13 6.99 -19.58
CA GLY A 128 -0.70 8.35 -19.64
C GLY A 128 -1.42 8.68 -20.95
N THR A 129 -1.02 8.05 -22.06
CA THR A 129 -1.68 8.22 -23.38
C THR A 129 -2.91 7.32 -23.56
N LEU A 130 -3.05 6.29 -22.74
CA LEU A 130 -4.15 5.34 -22.81
C LEU A 130 -5.44 5.99 -22.31
N LYS A 131 -6.38 6.22 -23.24
CA LYS A 131 -7.68 6.80 -22.94
C LYS A 131 -8.71 5.77 -22.52
N SER A 132 -8.68 4.58 -23.10
CA SER A 132 -9.52 3.45 -22.70
C SER A 132 -8.92 2.16 -23.25
N SER A 133 -9.13 1.03 -22.58
CA SER A 133 -8.71 -0.28 -23.08
C SER A 133 -9.73 -1.34 -22.69
N TRP A 134 -9.86 -2.37 -23.53
CA TRP A 134 -10.53 -3.61 -23.17
C TRP A 134 -9.74 -4.79 -23.70
N ILE A 135 -9.87 -5.90 -22.98
CA ILE A 135 -9.40 -7.22 -23.40
C ILE A 135 -10.57 -8.19 -23.42
N ASP A 136 -10.48 -9.21 -24.27
CA ASP A 136 -11.45 -10.29 -24.35
C ASP A 136 -10.70 -11.61 -24.48
N LEU A 137 -10.88 -12.47 -23.48
CA LEU A 137 -10.19 -13.74 -23.34
C LEU A 137 -11.14 -14.87 -23.72
N SER A 138 -10.70 -15.78 -24.58
CA SER A 138 -11.52 -16.93 -25.00
C SER A 138 -10.70 -18.22 -25.04
N ALA A 139 -11.39 -19.32 -24.77
CA ALA A 139 -10.80 -20.65 -24.80
C ALA A 139 -10.23 -20.99 -26.18
N THR A 140 -9.18 -21.81 -26.19
CA THR A 140 -8.73 -22.54 -27.37
C THR A 140 -8.92 -24.04 -27.16
N SER A 141 -8.52 -24.85 -28.14
CA SER A 141 -8.49 -26.31 -27.97
C SER A 141 -7.43 -26.77 -26.97
N ASP A 142 -6.40 -25.95 -26.70
CA ASP A 142 -5.43 -26.19 -25.63
C ASP A 142 -5.83 -25.38 -24.39
N HIS A 143 -6.10 -26.06 -23.28
CA HIS A 143 -6.49 -25.44 -22.02
C HIS A 143 -5.42 -24.48 -21.46
N LYS A 144 -4.15 -24.62 -21.87
CA LYS A 144 -3.05 -23.72 -21.47
C LYS A 144 -2.94 -22.49 -22.36
N VAL A 145 -3.66 -22.43 -23.47
CA VAL A 145 -3.60 -21.32 -24.42
C VAL A 145 -4.96 -20.64 -24.49
N VAL A 146 -4.95 -19.33 -24.32
CA VAL A 146 -6.13 -18.48 -24.45
C VAL A 146 -5.95 -17.55 -25.64
N THR A 147 -7.03 -17.31 -26.36
CA THR A 147 -7.06 -16.24 -27.36
C THR A 147 -7.30 -14.92 -26.64
N LEU A 148 -6.35 -13.98 -26.78
CA LEU A 148 -6.46 -12.61 -26.30
C LEU A 148 -6.80 -11.69 -27.48
N ARG A 149 -7.94 -11.02 -27.39
CA ARG A 149 -8.28 -9.87 -28.24
C ARG A 149 -8.20 -8.61 -27.41
N TRP A 150 -7.73 -7.52 -27.98
CA TRP A 150 -7.67 -6.25 -27.27
C TRP A 150 -8.10 -5.10 -28.18
N GLY A 151 -8.50 -4.01 -27.54
CA GLY A 151 -8.78 -2.74 -28.19
C GLY A 151 -8.43 -1.58 -27.30
N ASP A 152 -7.46 -0.78 -27.73
CA ASP A 152 -6.95 0.37 -27.02
C ASP A 152 -7.32 1.65 -27.75
N ARG A 153 -7.70 2.67 -26.99
CA ARG A 153 -7.82 4.04 -27.48
C ARG A 153 -6.63 4.84 -26.98
N ILE A 154 -5.74 5.21 -27.89
CA ILE A 154 -4.48 5.89 -27.59
C ILE A 154 -4.45 7.17 -28.41
N ASP A 155 -4.30 8.32 -27.75
CA ASP A 155 -4.25 9.65 -28.41
C ASP A 155 -5.34 9.87 -29.46
N GLY A 156 -6.56 9.39 -29.17
CA GLY A 156 -7.72 9.52 -30.04
C GLY A 156 -7.82 8.49 -31.19
N LYS A 157 -6.83 7.63 -31.38
CA LYS A 157 -6.85 6.52 -32.34
C LYS A 157 -7.26 5.22 -31.65
N CYS A 158 -7.95 4.35 -32.40
CA CYS A 158 -8.27 2.99 -31.94
C CYS A 158 -7.27 2.01 -32.53
N VAL A 159 -6.59 1.26 -31.67
CA VAL A 159 -5.70 0.17 -32.02
C VAL A 159 -6.36 -1.12 -31.54
N VAL A 160 -6.47 -2.11 -32.40
CA VAL A 160 -7.06 -3.41 -32.06
C VAL A 160 -6.15 -4.53 -32.50
N GLY A 161 -6.21 -5.66 -31.81
CA GLY A 161 -5.43 -6.82 -32.21
C GLY A 161 -5.94 -8.12 -31.61
N LYS A 162 -5.29 -9.20 -32.03
CA LYS A 162 -5.53 -10.56 -31.56
C LYS A 162 -4.20 -11.31 -31.48
N THR A 163 -4.00 -12.05 -30.40
CA THR A 163 -2.83 -12.90 -30.19
C THR A 163 -3.22 -14.09 -29.31
N HIS A 164 -2.26 -14.98 -29.08
CA HIS A 164 -2.39 -16.07 -28.12
C HIS A 164 -1.58 -15.72 -26.87
N ALA A 165 -2.18 -15.98 -25.70
CA ALA A 165 -1.49 -15.93 -24.43
C ALA A 165 -1.44 -17.34 -23.84
N THR A 166 -0.31 -17.69 -23.25
CA THR A 166 -0.13 -18.97 -22.56
C THR A 166 -0.30 -18.76 -21.08
N ILE A 167 -1.12 -19.58 -20.43
CA ILE A 167 -1.37 -19.55 -18.99
C ILE A 167 -0.81 -20.84 -18.38
N SER A 168 0.06 -20.66 -17.39
CA SER A 168 0.68 -21.74 -16.62
C SER A 168 0.52 -21.44 -15.13
N GLY A 169 -0.47 -22.10 -14.51
CA GLY A 169 -0.88 -21.78 -13.15
C GLY A 169 -1.43 -20.36 -13.06
N THR A 170 -0.83 -19.51 -12.24
CA THR A 170 -1.25 -18.11 -12.07
C THR A 170 -0.53 -17.12 -12.98
N THR A 171 0.43 -17.62 -13.78
CA THR A 171 1.26 -16.81 -14.67
C THR A 171 0.75 -16.87 -16.10
N SER A 172 0.62 -15.72 -16.73
CA SER A 172 0.34 -15.56 -18.16
C SER A 172 1.54 -14.98 -18.89
N THR A 173 1.87 -15.56 -20.04
CA THR A 173 2.86 -15.00 -20.97
C THR A 173 2.17 -14.66 -22.28
N VAL A 174 2.41 -13.46 -22.79
CA VAL A 174 1.88 -13.02 -24.08
C VAL A 174 2.92 -12.22 -24.85
N HIS A 175 2.96 -12.44 -26.16
CA HIS A 175 3.81 -11.69 -27.06
C HIS A 175 2.93 -10.79 -27.93
N ILE A 176 3.16 -9.48 -27.84
CA ILE A 176 2.45 -8.46 -28.60
C ILE A 176 3.49 -7.67 -29.40
N HIS A 177 3.53 -7.92 -30.71
CA HIS A 177 4.50 -7.33 -31.64
C HIS A 177 5.97 -7.60 -31.25
N LEU A 178 6.65 -6.62 -30.64
CA LEU A 178 8.05 -6.72 -30.18
C LEU A 178 8.14 -6.79 -28.65
N SER A 179 7.00 -6.67 -27.96
CA SER A 179 6.94 -6.67 -26.51
C SER A 179 6.56 -8.05 -26.00
N GLU A 180 7.41 -8.59 -25.13
CA GLU A 180 7.09 -9.77 -24.33
C GLU A 180 6.51 -9.31 -23.00
N HIS A 181 5.39 -9.90 -22.62
CA HIS A 181 4.72 -9.66 -21.36
C HIS A 181 4.65 -10.96 -20.58
N LYS A 182 5.07 -10.91 -19.33
CA LYS A 182 5.00 -12.03 -18.40
C LYS A 182 4.47 -11.50 -17.09
N GLY A 183 3.25 -11.90 -16.76
CA GLY A 183 2.57 -11.40 -15.59
C GLY A 183 1.82 -12.46 -14.82
N GLN A 184 1.43 -12.11 -13.60
CA GLN A 184 0.66 -12.94 -12.69
C GLN A 184 -0.68 -12.27 -12.38
N TYR A 185 -1.72 -13.08 -12.26
CA TYR A 185 -3.01 -12.60 -11.76
C TYR A 185 -3.02 -12.60 -10.24
N LEU A 186 -3.59 -11.55 -9.65
CA LEU A 186 -3.66 -11.34 -8.20
C LEU A 186 -5.11 -11.26 -7.75
N GLU A 187 -5.41 -11.79 -6.56
CA GLU A 187 -6.71 -11.57 -5.90
C GLU A 187 -6.83 -10.08 -5.54
N THR A 188 -7.99 -9.45 -5.78
CA THR A 188 -8.17 -8.02 -5.43
C THR A 188 -9.61 -7.69 -5.03
N CYS A 189 -10.57 -7.93 -5.93
CA CYS A 189 -11.99 -7.66 -5.73
C CYS A 189 -12.86 -8.62 -6.54
N PRO A 190 -14.14 -8.81 -6.15
CA PRO A 190 -15.06 -9.64 -6.90
C PRO A 190 -15.25 -9.08 -8.32
N ASN A 191 -15.21 -9.95 -9.33
CA ASN A 191 -15.34 -9.57 -10.75
C ASN A 191 -14.30 -8.53 -11.21
N CYS A 192 -13.09 -8.63 -10.68
CA CYS A 192 -11.93 -7.85 -11.06
C CYS A 192 -10.82 -8.76 -11.58
N LEU A 193 -10.04 -8.26 -12.52
CA LEU A 193 -8.85 -8.91 -13.03
C LEU A 193 -7.66 -7.99 -12.80
N LEU A 194 -6.85 -8.30 -11.79
CA LEU A 194 -5.60 -7.59 -11.51
C LEU A 194 -4.43 -8.36 -12.09
N TRP A 195 -3.69 -7.70 -12.97
CA TRP A 195 -2.56 -8.30 -13.66
C TRP A 195 -1.28 -7.53 -13.32
N SER A 196 -0.35 -8.20 -12.65
CA SER A 196 1.00 -7.69 -12.39
C SER A 196 1.93 -8.22 -13.46
N ASP A 197 2.30 -7.36 -14.40
CA ASP A 197 3.03 -7.70 -15.62
C ASP A 197 4.47 -7.19 -15.58
N THR A 198 5.39 -7.96 -16.13
CA THR A 198 6.72 -7.51 -16.53
C THR A 198 6.77 -7.48 -18.04
N SER A 199 6.89 -6.26 -18.59
CA SER A 199 6.99 -6.00 -20.01
C SER A 199 8.43 -5.76 -20.41
N ARG A 200 8.87 -6.48 -21.45
CA ARG A 200 10.17 -6.31 -22.09
C ARG A 200 9.96 -5.90 -23.54
N ASN A 201 10.46 -4.72 -23.90
CA ASN A 201 10.47 -4.19 -25.25
C ASN A 201 11.90 -3.89 -25.68
N GLY A 202 12.54 -4.84 -26.36
CA GLY A 202 13.97 -4.80 -26.67
C GLY A 202 14.82 -4.81 -25.38
N ASP A 203 15.59 -3.74 -25.20
CA ASP A 203 16.47 -3.53 -24.03
C ASP A 203 15.76 -2.83 -22.86
N ILE A 204 14.54 -2.32 -23.06
CA ILE A 204 13.76 -1.65 -22.03
C ILE A 204 12.87 -2.67 -21.34
N THR A 205 13.03 -2.83 -20.03
CA THR A 205 12.18 -3.67 -19.18
C THR A 205 11.51 -2.80 -18.12
N GLY A 206 10.23 -3.04 -17.88
CA GLY A 206 9.49 -2.38 -16.82
C GLY A 206 8.30 -3.21 -16.39
N ARG A 207 7.63 -2.77 -15.35
CA ARG A 207 6.48 -3.47 -14.77
C ARG A 207 5.22 -2.64 -14.89
N TYR A 208 4.11 -3.36 -15.01
CA TYR A 208 2.78 -2.82 -14.91
C TYR A 208 2.00 -3.51 -13.80
N LEU A 209 1.11 -2.75 -13.18
CA LEU A 209 -0.01 -3.28 -12.42
C LEU A 209 -1.26 -2.76 -13.09
N LEU A 210 -2.07 -3.63 -13.68
CA LEU A 210 -3.24 -3.25 -14.47
C LEU A 210 -4.49 -3.88 -13.90
N LEU A 211 -5.47 -3.05 -13.56
CA LEU A 211 -6.76 -3.47 -13.04
C LEU A 211 -7.83 -3.35 -14.12
N PHE A 212 -8.54 -4.44 -14.35
CA PHE A 212 -9.70 -4.51 -15.23
C PHE A 212 -10.94 -4.96 -14.45
N THR A 213 -12.11 -4.54 -14.92
CA THR A 213 -13.41 -4.98 -14.40
C THR A 213 -14.35 -5.33 -15.54
N ARG A 214 -15.44 -6.04 -15.24
CA ARG A 214 -16.45 -6.36 -16.26
C ARG A 214 -17.16 -5.12 -16.83
N THR A 215 -17.31 -4.07 -16.02
CA THR A 215 -18.10 -2.87 -16.37
C THR A 215 -17.25 -1.67 -16.78
N GLY A 216 -15.93 -1.71 -16.53
CA GLY A 216 -15.04 -0.57 -16.72
C GLY A 216 -15.18 0.50 -15.63
N LYS A 217 -15.81 0.17 -14.49
CA LYS A 217 -15.98 1.08 -13.35
C LYS A 217 -15.26 0.53 -12.14
N MET A 218 -14.60 1.41 -11.38
CA MET A 218 -14.01 1.06 -10.09
C MET A 218 -15.07 1.09 -9.01
N ASP A 219 -15.15 0.01 -8.22
CA ASP A 219 -15.88 0.06 -6.95
C ASP A 219 -14.98 0.78 -5.92
N PRO A 220 -15.41 1.92 -5.37
CA PRO A 220 -14.60 2.71 -4.45
C PRO A 220 -14.22 1.92 -3.18
N THR A 221 -14.97 0.89 -2.81
CA THR A 221 -14.69 0.02 -1.65
C THR A 221 -13.36 -0.71 -1.77
N TYR A 222 -12.94 -1.04 -2.99
CA TYR A 222 -11.71 -1.81 -3.26
C TYR A 222 -10.56 -0.94 -3.77
N LEU A 223 -10.75 0.38 -3.85
CA LEU A 223 -9.75 1.31 -4.34
C LEU A 223 -8.51 1.34 -3.44
N ASP A 224 -8.72 1.35 -2.12
CA ASP A 224 -7.61 1.30 -1.16
C ASP A 224 -6.90 -0.05 -1.17
N THR A 225 -7.61 -1.15 -1.49
CA THR A 225 -6.98 -2.46 -1.69
C THR A 225 -5.99 -2.41 -2.83
N TYR A 226 -6.39 -1.90 -4.00
CA TYR A 226 -5.48 -1.75 -5.15
C TYR A 226 -4.26 -0.90 -4.80
N LYS A 227 -4.45 0.25 -4.11
CA LYS A 227 -3.34 1.13 -3.74
C LYS A 227 -2.34 0.43 -2.83
N LYS A 228 -2.82 -0.25 -1.79
CA LYS A 228 -1.96 -1.04 -0.90
C LYS A 228 -1.25 -2.17 -1.63
N GLN A 229 -1.90 -2.81 -2.60
CA GLN A 229 -1.24 -3.81 -3.47
C GLN A 229 -0.13 -3.18 -4.30
N ALA A 230 -0.37 -2.00 -4.89
CA ALA A 230 0.63 -1.26 -5.64
C ALA A 230 1.83 -0.88 -4.74
N GLU A 231 1.59 -0.40 -3.52
CA GLU A 231 2.61 -0.11 -2.51
C GLU A 231 3.43 -1.35 -2.14
N CYS A 232 2.78 -2.48 -1.84
CA CYS A 232 3.44 -3.75 -1.54
C CYS A 232 4.34 -4.25 -2.69
N LEU A 233 3.97 -3.94 -3.93
CA LEU A 233 4.74 -4.28 -5.13
C LEU A 233 5.75 -3.20 -5.54
N ASN A 234 5.91 -2.13 -4.75
CA ASN A 234 6.79 -0.99 -4.98
C ASN A 234 6.49 -0.24 -6.29
N PHE A 235 5.21 -0.04 -6.61
CA PHE A 235 4.80 0.90 -7.66
C PHE A 235 4.68 2.32 -7.11
N PRO A 236 4.80 3.35 -7.97
CA PRO A 236 4.56 4.73 -7.58
C PRO A 236 3.12 4.96 -7.13
N GLU A 237 2.92 5.91 -6.20
CA GLU A 237 1.60 6.34 -5.71
C GLU A 237 0.71 6.95 -6.81
N LYS A 238 1.34 7.51 -7.85
CA LYS A 238 0.60 8.04 -8.99
C LYS A 238 0.09 6.89 -9.87
N HIS A 239 -1.21 6.65 -9.77
CA HIS A 239 -1.91 5.68 -10.61
C HIS A 239 -2.64 6.40 -11.76
N GLN A 240 -2.55 5.83 -12.96
CA GLN A 240 -3.42 6.24 -14.05
C GLN A 240 -4.81 5.67 -13.78
N THR A 241 -5.83 6.51 -13.92
CA THR A 241 -7.23 6.09 -13.78
C THR A 241 -7.98 6.35 -15.07
N TYR A 242 -8.85 5.41 -15.42
CA TYR A 242 -9.82 5.58 -16.48
C TYR A 242 -11.09 6.20 -15.90
N ASP A 243 -11.46 7.38 -16.37
CA ASP A 243 -12.63 8.14 -15.91
C ASP A 243 -13.91 7.82 -16.70
N GLY A 244 -13.87 6.84 -17.60
CA GLY A 244 -14.99 6.50 -18.49
C GLY A 244 -15.26 7.56 -19.57
N LYS A 245 -14.51 8.66 -19.62
CA LYS A 245 -14.71 9.76 -20.57
C LYS A 245 -13.64 9.70 -21.65
N THR A 246 -14.07 9.68 -22.90
CA THR A 246 -13.18 9.73 -24.05
C THR A 246 -12.64 11.15 -24.24
N GLY A 247 -11.68 11.55 -23.42
CA GLY A 247 -11.07 12.87 -23.47
C GLY A 247 -10.09 13.03 -24.64
N GLN A 248 -10.37 14.00 -25.52
CA GLN A 248 -9.42 14.55 -26.49
C GLN A 248 -8.20 15.09 -25.75
N GLY A 249 -7.02 14.55 -26.02
CA GLY A 249 -5.76 15.05 -25.50
C GLY A 249 -4.71 14.80 -26.55
N PHE A 250 -4.33 15.86 -27.27
CA PHE A 250 -3.20 15.87 -28.18
C PHE A 250 -1.91 15.75 -27.37
N SER A 251 -1.15 14.67 -27.56
CA SER A 251 0.28 14.65 -27.28
C SER A 251 0.97 13.83 -28.36
N LEU A 252 1.87 14.47 -29.09
CA LEU A 252 2.38 14.02 -30.39
C LEU A 252 3.53 12.98 -30.29
N LEU A 253 3.74 12.33 -29.13
CA LEU A 253 5.00 11.64 -28.85
C LEU A 253 4.96 10.09 -28.77
N LEU A 254 3.81 9.44 -28.94
CA LEU A 254 3.72 7.96 -28.81
C LEU A 254 3.30 7.22 -30.08
N LEU A 255 3.46 7.84 -31.24
CA LEU A 255 3.32 7.15 -32.55
C LEU A 255 4.52 6.26 -32.89
N LEU A 256 5.60 6.27 -32.10
CA LEU A 256 6.84 5.58 -32.45
C LEU A 256 6.96 4.15 -31.90
N LEU A 257 5.98 3.55 -31.23
CA LEU A 257 6.15 2.18 -30.69
C LEU A 257 5.05 1.19 -31.02
N ILE A 258 3.95 1.68 -31.61
CA ILE A 258 2.91 0.82 -32.20
C ILE A 258 3.05 0.77 -33.74
N PHE A 259 3.98 1.56 -34.32
CA PHE A 259 4.13 1.71 -35.78
C PHE A 259 5.55 1.49 -36.34
N TYR A 260 6.47 0.79 -35.67
CA TYR A 260 7.69 0.33 -36.37
C TYR A 260 7.45 -0.96 -37.16
N ARG A 261 6.49 -0.89 -38.09
CA ARG A 261 6.45 -1.53 -39.41
C ARG A 261 5.10 -1.23 -40.09
N CYS A 262 5.04 -0.10 -40.78
CA CYS A 262 4.69 -0.15 -42.20
C CYS A 262 6.00 -0.23 -42.98
#